data_AF-A0A931ZTG5-F1
#
_entry.id   AF-A0A931ZTG5-F1
#
_cell.length_a   1.000
_cell.length_b   1.000
_cell.length_c   1.000
_cell.angle_alpha   90.00
_cell.angle_beta   90.00
_cell.angle_gamma   90.00
#
_symmetry.space_group_name_H-M   'P 1'
#
loop_
_entity.id
_entity.type
_entity.pdbx_description
1 polymer ?
#
loop_
_entity_poly.entity_id
_entity_poly.type
_entity_poly.pdbx_seq_one_letter_code
_entity_poly.pdbx_strand_id
1 'polypeptide(L)'
;MSRRRSDAGFALPLVVFLIGVMTLMLTAGFARVAGDRRLAHSSGDAVSALAIAKSGLHSYLSTQATRPPDGDAQRINVTGGFADVVAYAVRKPSDTLANWLFIVRSTGRVIEPTLGADPQAVRTIAQYTQWQTGRMDIRGAFTAANGLKKKSGGTIDIRGADQSACGAPTVPGMRVPQD
;
A
#
# COMPACT_ATOMS: atom_id res chain seq x y z
N MET A 1 60.93 59.28 -39.82
CA MET A 1 59.67 58.64 -40.28
C MET A 1 59.44 57.36 -39.49
N SER A 2 58.59 57.40 -38.46
CA SER A 2 58.27 56.23 -37.64
C SER A 2 56.94 55.63 -38.14
N ARG A 3 57.02 54.43 -38.74
CA ARG A 3 55.83 53.65 -39.15
C ARG A 3 55.29 52.93 -37.92
N ARG A 4 54.12 53.36 -37.44
CA ARG A 4 53.29 52.55 -36.52
C ARG A 4 52.81 51.31 -37.29
N ARG A 5 53.38 50.15 -36.96
CA ARG A 5 52.86 48.84 -37.37
C ARG A 5 51.56 48.59 -36.60
N SER A 6 50.52 48.25 -37.35
CA SER A 6 49.19 47.94 -36.87
C SER A 6 49.17 46.49 -36.34
N ASP A 7 49.35 46.31 -35.03
CA ASP A 7 49.20 45.00 -34.35
C ASP A 7 47.73 44.67 -33.99
N ALA A 8 46.76 45.35 -34.59
CA ALA A 8 45.33 45.23 -34.26
C ALA A 8 44.59 44.08 -34.99
N GLY A 9 45.28 43.26 -35.79
CA GLY A 9 44.63 42.29 -36.69
C GLY A 9 44.17 40.97 -36.05
N PHE A 10 44.74 40.57 -34.91
CA PHE A 10 44.52 39.23 -34.34
C PHE A 10 43.65 39.19 -33.08
N ALA A 11 43.48 40.33 -32.40
CA ALA A 11 42.76 40.40 -31.12
C ALA A 11 41.24 40.17 -31.27
N LEU A 12 40.64 40.66 -32.36
CA LEU A 12 39.19 40.56 -32.60
C LEU A 12 38.72 39.11 -32.81
N PRO A 13 39.33 38.30 -33.70
CA PRO A 13 38.95 36.89 -33.83
C PRO A 13 39.21 36.07 -32.56
N LEU A 14 40.25 36.41 -31.78
CA LEU A 14 40.55 35.74 -30.51
C LEU A 14 39.48 36.00 -29.45
N VAL A 15 38.97 37.24 -29.33
CA VAL A 15 37.87 37.58 -28.41
C VAL A 15 36.58 36.88 -28.82
N VAL A 16 36.26 36.84 -30.12
CA VAL A 16 35.05 36.14 -30.61
C VAL A 16 35.15 34.64 -30.31
N PHE A 17 36.32 34.03 -30.50
CA PHE A 17 36.56 32.64 -30.12
C PHE A 17 36.40 32.42 -28.61
N LEU A 18 36.99 33.29 -27.78
CA LEU A 18 36.88 33.22 -26.32
C LEU A 18 35.42 33.31 -25.85
N ILE A 19 34.65 34.25 -26.39
CA ILE A 19 33.23 34.41 -26.07
C ILE A 19 32.44 33.17 -26.51
N GLY A 20 32.74 32.61 -27.68
CA GLY A 20 32.14 31.37 -28.17
C GLY A 20 32.37 30.20 -27.22
N VAL A 21 33.63 30.01 -26.78
CA VAL A 21 33.98 28.95 -25.81
C VAL A 21 33.32 29.19 -24.45
N MET A 22 33.33 30.42 -23.92
CA MET A 22 32.65 30.75 -22.66
C MET A 22 31.15 30.49 -22.75
N THR A 23 30.49 30.88 -23.85
CA THR A 23 29.06 30.66 -24.06
C THR A 23 28.74 29.17 -24.10
N LEU A 24 29.59 28.37 -24.75
CA LEU A 24 29.41 26.92 -24.83
C LEU A 24 29.61 26.26 -23.46
N MET A 25 30.61 26.69 -22.68
CA MET A 25 30.81 26.23 -21.30
C MET A 25 29.64 26.59 -20.37
N LEU A 26 29.14 27.83 -20.44
CA LEU A 26 27.96 28.28 -19.68
C LEU A 26 26.72 27.46 -20.04
N THR A 27 26.48 27.25 -21.34
CA THR A 27 25.35 26.46 -21.83
C THR A 27 25.42 25.02 -21.33
N ALA A 28 26.61 24.39 -21.40
CA ALA A 28 26.82 23.04 -20.88
C ALA A 28 26.63 22.96 -19.36
N GLY A 29 27.12 23.97 -18.62
CA GLY A 29 26.94 24.08 -17.17
C GLY A 29 25.46 24.19 -16.79
N PHE A 30 24.70 25.07 -17.45
CA PHE A 30 23.26 25.21 -17.19
C PHE A 30 22.46 23.97 -17.59
N ALA A 31 22.81 23.32 -18.69
CA ALA A 31 22.17 22.06 -19.10
C ALA A 31 22.36 20.97 -18.04
N ARG A 32 23.58 20.86 -17.48
CA ARG A 32 23.88 19.92 -16.40
C ARG A 32 23.09 20.22 -15.13
N VAL A 33 23.10 21.46 -14.66
CA VAL A 33 22.37 21.87 -13.43
C VAL A 33 20.85 21.68 -13.59
N ALA A 34 20.30 22.00 -14.77
CA ALA A 34 18.90 21.76 -15.08
C ALA A 34 18.57 20.26 -15.04
N GLY A 35 19.47 19.41 -15.57
CA GLY A 35 19.37 17.96 -15.48
C GLY A 35 19.38 17.46 -14.04
N ASP A 36 20.35 17.88 -13.24
CA ASP A 36 20.49 17.48 -11.83
C ASP A 36 19.26 17.90 -11.01
N ARG A 37 18.76 19.11 -11.22
CA ARG A 37 17.55 19.60 -10.53
C ARG A 37 16.32 18.77 -10.90
N ARG A 38 16.15 18.42 -12.18
CA ARG A 38 15.02 17.59 -12.64
C ARG A 38 15.12 16.18 -12.07
N LEU A 39 16.32 15.62 -12.00
CA LEU A 39 16.56 14.31 -11.38
C LEU A 39 16.26 14.35 -9.88
N ALA A 40 16.67 15.40 -9.17
CA ALA A 40 16.40 15.56 -7.75
C ALA A 40 14.89 15.63 -7.45
N HIS A 41 14.13 16.44 -8.19
CA HIS A 41 12.67 16.50 -8.03
C HIS A 41 12.00 15.15 -8.33
N SER A 42 12.33 14.53 -9.47
CA SER A 42 11.81 13.21 -9.83
C SER A 42 12.15 12.13 -8.80
N SER A 43 13.33 12.20 -8.18
CA SER A 43 13.73 11.28 -7.13
C SER A 43 12.91 11.47 -5.84
N GLY A 44 12.60 12.70 -5.45
CA GLY A 44 11.76 13.00 -4.29
C GLY A 44 10.33 12.47 -4.45
N ASP A 45 9.73 12.71 -5.61
CA ASP A 45 8.35 12.29 -5.90
C ASP A 45 8.24 10.76 -6.02
N ALA A 46 9.30 10.11 -6.52
CA ALA A 46 9.37 8.66 -6.54
C ALA A 46 9.44 8.05 -5.12
N VAL A 47 10.16 8.69 -4.20
CA VAL A 47 10.28 8.24 -2.80
C VAL A 47 8.97 8.47 -2.05
N SER A 48 8.31 9.61 -2.24
CA SER A 48 7.01 9.88 -1.62
C SER A 48 5.93 8.92 -2.13
N ALA A 49 5.87 8.65 -3.45
CA ALA A 49 4.97 7.65 -4.01
C ALA A 49 5.22 6.25 -3.44
N LEU A 50 6.48 5.88 -3.22
CA LEU A 50 6.84 4.60 -2.58
C LEU A 50 6.40 4.56 -1.11
N ALA A 51 6.58 5.66 -0.36
CA ALA A 51 6.13 5.77 1.02
C ALA A 51 4.61 5.64 1.13
N ILE A 52 3.86 6.29 0.24
CA ILE A 52 2.40 6.18 0.12
C ILE A 52 1.99 4.72 -0.14
N ALA A 53 2.63 4.04 -1.10
CA ALA A 53 2.34 2.65 -1.41
C ALA A 53 2.61 1.71 -0.20
N LYS A 54 3.72 1.91 0.52
CA LYS A 54 4.04 1.14 1.73
C LYS A 54 3.04 1.40 2.85
N SER A 55 2.68 2.66 3.08
CA SER A 55 1.69 3.04 4.10
C SER A 55 0.31 2.46 3.80
N GLY A 56 -0.12 2.51 2.53
CA GLY A 56 -1.38 1.92 2.09
C GLY A 56 -1.40 0.41 2.27
N LEU A 57 -0.33 -0.29 1.88
CA LEU A 57 -0.20 -1.73 2.10
C LEU A 57 -0.29 -2.09 3.59
N HIS A 58 0.44 -1.37 4.45
CA HIS A 58 0.41 -1.62 5.89
C HIS A 58 -0.98 -1.37 6.49
N SER A 59 -1.63 -0.28 6.08
CA SER A 59 -2.97 0.06 6.54
C SER A 59 -3.99 -1.02 6.14
N TYR A 60 -3.93 -1.50 4.89
CA TYR A 60 -4.79 -2.59 4.41
C TYR A 60 -4.61 -3.86 5.26
N LEU A 61 -3.35 -4.27 5.50
CA LEU A 61 -3.06 -5.45 6.31
C LEU A 61 -3.49 -5.29 7.76
N SER A 62 -3.46 -4.07 8.31
CA SER A 62 -3.87 -3.79 9.68
C SER A 62 -5.38 -3.76 9.88
N THR A 63 -6.15 -3.31 8.89
CA THR A 63 -7.62 -3.15 9.04
C THR A 63 -8.40 -4.43 8.76
N GLN A 64 -7.73 -5.44 8.23
CA GLN A 64 -8.39 -6.63 7.71
C GLN A 64 -8.81 -7.59 8.83
N ALA A 65 -10.04 -7.43 9.32
CA ALA A 65 -10.62 -8.29 10.36
C ALA A 65 -11.15 -9.64 9.82
N THR A 66 -11.55 -9.67 8.55
CA THR A 66 -12.10 -10.86 7.90
C THR A 66 -11.28 -11.21 6.66
N ARG A 67 -11.26 -12.50 6.30
CA ARG A 67 -10.52 -12.98 5.14
C ARG A 67 -10.94 -12.19 3.88
N PRO A 68 -10.00 -11.53 3.18
CA PRO A 68 -10.31 -10.81 1.94
C PRO A 68 -10.92 -11.75 0.89
N PRO A 69 -11.92 -11.28 0.13
CA PRO A 69 -12.32 -11.95 -1.10
C PRO A 69 -11.18 -11.91 -2.13
N ASP A 70 -11.25 -12.78 -3.13
CA ASP A 70 -10.28 -12.76 -4.22
C ASP A 70 -10.56 -11.58 -5.16
N GLY A 71 -9.54 -10.78 -5.44
CA GLY A 71 -9.69 -9.54 -6.21
C GLY A 71 -10.22 -8.37 -5.40
N ASP A 72 -10.14 -8.44 -4.07
CA ASP A 72 -10.52 -7.34 -3.19
C ASP A 72 -9.72 -6.08 -3.52
N ALA A 73 -10.39 -4.94 -3.70
CA ALA A 73 -9.79 -3.69 -4.09
C ALA A 73 -10.25 -2.56 -3.17
N GLN A 74 -9.29 -1.89 -2.54
CA GLN A 74 -9.56 -0.80 -1.61
C GLN A 74 -8.65 0.39 -1.90
N ARG A 75 -9.24 1.58 -1.94
CA ARG A 75 -8.50 2.84 -1.95
C ARG A 75 -8.31 3.35 -0.53
N ILE A 76 -7.06 3.65 -0.18
CA ILE A 76 -6.67 4.17 1.12
C ILE A 76 -6.08 5.56 0.91
N ASN A 77 -6.73 6.56 1.48
CA ASN A 77 -6.25 7.94 1.45
C ASN A 77 -5.16 8.10 2.52
N VAL A 78 -4.02 8.69 2.14
CA VAL A 78 -2.91 8.96 3.04
C VAL A 78 -2.42 10.38 2.79
N THR A 79 -1.64 10.93 3.73
CA THR A 79 -1.09 12.28 3.54
C THR A 79 -0.27 12.36 2.25
N GLY A 80 -0.57 13.33 1.39
CA GLY A 80 0.11 13.55 0.11
C GLY A 80 -0.42 12.74 -1.07
N GLY A 81 -1.49 11.93 -0.91
CA GLY A 81 -2.13 11.25 -2.04
C GLY A 81 -3.02 10.08 -1.65
N PHE A 82 -3.07 9.05 -2.49
CA PHE A 82 -3.81 7.83 -2.18
C PHE A 82 -3.07 6.60 -2.66
N ALA A 83 -3.34 5.48 -2.00
CA ALA A 83 -2.86 4.16 -2.37
C ALA A 83 -4.05 3.29 -2.79
N ASP A 84 -3.98 2.73 -3.99
CA ASP A 84 -4.92 1.71 -4.46
C ASP A 84 -4.34 0.33 -4.15
N VAL A 85 -4.97 -0.41 -3.23
CA VAL A 85 -4.56 -1.74 -2.81
C VAL A 85 -5.48 -2.78 -3.44
N VAL A 86 -4.89 -3.84 -3.99
CA VAL A 86 -5.61 -4.97 -4.57
C VAL A 86 -5.01 -6.28 -4.05
N ALA A 87 -5.84 -7.13 -3.46
CA ALA A 87 -5.46 -8.45 -2.98
C ALA A 87 -5.95 -9.54 -3.93
N TYR A 88 -5.04 -10.42 -4.35
CA TYR A 88 -5.35 -11.55 -5.22
C TYR A 88 -4.90 -12.86 -4.57
N ALA A 89 -5.78 -13.86 -4.56
CA ALA A 89 -5.51 -15.16 -3.95
C ALA A 89 -4.74 -16.06 -4.94
N VAL A 90 -3.45 -16.25 -4.68
CA VAL A 90 -2.56 -17.10 -5.49
C VAL A 90 -2.79 -18.58 -5.20
N ARG A 91 -3.14 -18.91 -3.95
CA ARG A 91 -3.43 -20.28 -3.55
C ARG A 91 -4.68 -20.32 -2.67
N LYS A 92 -5.71 -21.01 -3.18
CA LYS A 92 -6.94 -21.34 -2.46
C LYS A 92 -6.95 -22.85 -2.20
N PRO A 93 -6.68 -23.31 -0.97
CA PRO A 93 -6.89 -24.70 -0.63
C PRO A 93 -8.39 -25.05 -0.67
N SER A 94 -8.70 -26.30 -0.99
CA SER A 94 -10.06 -26.85 -1.00
C SER A 94 -10.66 -27.00 0.40
N ASP A 95 -9.81 -27.03 1.44
CA ASP A 95 -10.20 -27.07 2.84
C ASP A 95 -10.17 -25.66 3.45
N THR A 96 -11.21 -25.33 4.23
CA THR A 96 -11.37 -24.06 4.96
C THR A 96 -10.31 -23.83 6.04
N LEU A 97 -9.61 -24.90 6.45
CA LEU A 97 -8.60 -24.92 7.53
C LEU A 97 -7.17 -24.66 7.06
N ALA A 98 -6.89 -24.82 5.77
CA ALA A 98 -5.57 -24.58 5.23
C ALA A 98 -5.37 -23.09 4.93
N ASN A 99 -4.13 -22.63 5.09
CA ASN A 99 -3.79 -21.23 4.94
C ASN A 99 -3.90 -20.77 3.47
N TRP A 100 -4.51 -19.62 3.26
CA TRP A 100 -4.63 -18.99 1.94
C TRP A 100 -3.40 -18.12 1.68
N LEU A 101 -2.84 -18.18 0.47
CA LEU A 101 -1.75 -17.31 0.06
C LEU A 101 -2.30 -16.22 -0.86
N PHE A 102 -2.06 -14.97 -0.48
CA PHE A 102 -2.42 -13.79 -1.25
C PHE A 102 -1.19 -13.06 -1.73
N ILE A 103 -1.29 -12.43 -2.90
CA ILE A 103 -0.41 -11.36 -3.33
C ILE A 103 -1.19 -10.06 -3.19
N VAL A 104 -0.69 -9.14 -2.36
CA VAL A 104 -1.29 -7.83 -2.15
C VAL A 104 -0.42 -6.82 -2.87
N ARG A 105 -1.01 -6.16 -3.87
CA ARG A 105 -0.38 -5.10 -4.65
C ARG A 105 -0.89 -3.76 -4.17
N SER A 106 -0.01 -2.83 -3.85
CA SER A 106 -0.36 -1.45 -3.54
C SER A 106 0.26 -0.50 -4.56
N THR A 107 -0.55 0.37 -5.15
CA THR A 107 -0.12 1.42 -6.07
C THR A 107 -0.31 2.77 -5.39
N GLY A 108 0.79 3.41 -4.99
CA GLY A 108 0.80 4.74 -4.42
C GLY A 108 0.84 5.81 -5.51
N ARG A 109 -0.01 6.82 -5.38
CA ARG A 109 -0.07 7.98 -6.27
C ARG A 109 0.06 9.26 -5.45
N VAL A 110 1.02 10.10 -5.84
CA VAL A 110 1.22 11.44 -5.24
C VAL A 110 0.30 12.42 -5.93
N ILE A 111 -0.42 13.21 -5.14
CA ILE A 111 -1.26 14.31 -5.63
C ILE A 111 -0.76 15.60 -5.00
N GLU A 112 -0.42 16.54 -5.86
CA GLU A 112 -0.14 17.91 -5.47
C GLU A 112 -1.39 18.75 -5.82
N PRO A 113 -2.08 19.38 -4.85
CA PRO A 113 -3.33 20.12 -5.11
C PRO A 113 -3.16 21.25 -6.13
N THR A 114 -1.93 21.76 -6.29
CA THR A 114 -1.59 22.88 -7.17
C THR A 114 -1.34 22.47 -8.63
N LEU A 115 -1.15 21.17 -8.91
CA LEU A 115 -0.76 20.66 -10.24
C LEU A 115 -1.90 19.90 -10.95
N GLY A 116 -3.10 19.88 -10.38
CA GLY A 116 -4.31 19.30 -10.99
C GLY A 116 -4.59 17.86 -10.58
N ALA A 117 -5.46 17.18 -11.34
CA ALA A 117 -5.98 15.85 -11.01
C ALA A 117 -5.03 14.70 -11.39
N ASP A 118 -4.03 14.96 -12.23
CA ASP A 118 -3.10 13.93 -12.69
C ASP A 118 -2.01 13.65 -11.63
N PRO A 119 -1.72 12.37 -11.34
CA PRO A 119 -0.73 12.00 -10.34
C PRO A 119 0.68 12.33 -10.83
N GLN A 120 1.43 13.06 -10.00
CA GLN A 120 2.79 13.52 -10.34
C GLN A 120 3.81 12.38 -10.33
N ALA A 121 3.60 11.41 -9.44
CA ALA A 121 4.39 10.18 -9.39
C ALA A 121 3.52 8.99 -8.99
N VAL A 122 3.84 7.83 -9.58
CA VAL A 122 3.17 6.56 -9.32
C VAL A 122 4.21 5.48 -9.02
N ARG A 123 4.03 4.75 -7.93
CA ARG A 123 4.87 3.60 -7.58
C ARG A 123 4.01 2.43 -7.13
N THR A 124 4.36 1.23 -7.61
CA THR A 124 3.67 -0.01 -7.26
C THR A 124 4.60 -0.93 -6.51
N ILE A 125 4.09 -1.50 -5.41
CA ILE A 125 4.75 -2.56 -4.65
C ILE A 125 3.82 -3.77 -4.56
N ALA A 126 4.38 -4.95 -4.38
CA ALA A 126 3.62 -6.16 -4.12
C ALA A 126 4.29 -6.96 -3.00
N GLN A 127 3.49 -7.55 -2.14
CA GLN A 127 3.95 -8.42 -1.06
C GLN A 127 3.09 -9.68 -0.99
N TYR A 128 3.74 -10.82 -0.74
CA TYR A 128 3.05 -12.06 -0.41
C TYR A 128 2.63 -12.04 1.06
N THR A 129 1.37 -12.37 1.32
CA THR A 129 0.81 -12.49 2.66
C THR A 129 0.00 -13.78 2.78
N GLN A 130 -0.09 -14.30 3.99
CA GLN A 130 -0.81 -15.53 4.28
C GLN A 130 -1.94 -15.24 5.26
N TRP A 131 -3.16 -15.67 4.90
CA TRP A 131 -4.26 -15.67 5.85
C TRP A 131 -4.28 -17.00 6.59
N GLN A 132 -4.04 -16.95 7.89
CA GLN A 132 -4.08 -18.11 8.77
C GLN A 132 -5.37 -18.08 9.59
N THR A 133 -6.09 -19.20 9.63
CA THR A 133 -7.21 -19.37 10.55
C THR A 133 -6.69 -19.97 11.84
N GLY A 134 -6.57 -19.16 12.89
CA GLY A 134 -6.33 -19.68 14.23
C GLY A 134 -7.58 -20.41 14.73
N ARG A 135 -7.43 -21.68 15.13
CA ARG A 135 -8.42 -22.32 16.01
C ARG A 135 -8.05 -21.96 17.44
N MET A 136 -8.78 -21.01 18.03
CA MET A 136 -8.73 -20.83 19.47
C MET A 136 -9.65 -21.88 20.11
N ASP A 137 -9.05 -22.80 20.86
CA ASP A 137 -9.82 -23.77 21.63
C ASP A 137 -10.33 -23.09 22.90
N ILE A 138 -11.62 -22.75 22.94
CA ILE A 138 -12.27 -22.14 24.11
C ILE A 138 -12.29 -23.21 25.21
N ARG A 139 -11.29 -23.19 26.11
CA ARG A 139 -11.17 -24.09 27.27
C ARG A 139 -12.12 -23.72 28.42
N GLY A 140 -13.37 -23.38 28.11
CA GLY A 140 -14.43 -23.27 29.10
C GLY A 140 -15.02 -24.66 29.34
N ALA A 141 -14.68 -25.30 30.47
CA ALA A 141 -15.36 -26.50 30.92
C ALA A 141 -16.70 -26.10 31.55
N PHE A 142 -17.81 -26.38 30.87
CA PHE A 142 -19.13 -26.28 31.48
C PHE A 142 -19.57 -27.70 31.91
N THR A 143 -19.73 -27.91 33.20
CA THR A 143 -20.35 -29.12 33.76
C THR A 143 -21.87 -28.93 33.79
N ALA A 144 -22.59 -29.45 32.79
CA ALA A 144 -24.04 -29.54 32.84
C ALA A 144 -24.49 -30.98 32.67
N ALA A 145 -25.51 -31.37 33.44
CA ALA A 145 -26.13 -32.67 33.36
C ALA A 145 -26.93 -32.79 32.04
N ASN A 146 -26.32 -33.45 31.05
CA ASN A 146 -26.87 -33.88 29.76
C ASN A 146 -27.42 -32.78 28.81
N GLY A 147 -27.12 -32.94 27.51
CA GLY A 147 -27.82 -32.23 26.42
C GLY A 147 -27.17 -30.97 25.85
N LEU A 148 -25.94 -30.59 26.26
CA LEU A 148 -25.26 -29.42 25.68
C LEU A 148 -24.70 -29.72 24.28
N LYS A 149 -25.04 -28.87 23.30
CA LYS A 149 -24.37 -28.83 21.99
C LYS A 149 -23.78 -27.44 21.77
N LYS A 150 -22.45 -27.37 21.62
CA LYS A 150 -21.75 -26.16 21.18
C LYS A 150 -22.08 -25.93 19.70
N LYS A 151 -22.70 -24.79 19.38
CA LYS A 151 -22.89 -24.33 18.00
C LYS A 151 -21.74 -23.40 17.60
N SER A 152 -21.51 -23.26 16.30
CA SER A 152 -20.60 -22.22 15.78
C SER A 152 -21.12 -20.84 16.20
N GLY A 153 -20.23 -19.95 16.67
CA GLY A 153 -20.58 -18.60 17.10
C GLY A 153 -20.75 -18.39 18.62
N GLY A 154 -20.23 -19.28 19.46
CA GLY A 154 -20.19 -19.08 20.92
C GLY A 154 -21.54 -19.30 21.63
N THR A 155 -22.56 -19.72 20.88
CA THR A 155 -23.86 -20.09 21.42
C THR A 155 -23.84 -21.53 21.88
N ILE A 156 -24.23 -21.73 23.14
CA ILE A 156 -24.43 -23.05 23.70
C ILE A 156 -25.95 -23.28 23.78
N ASP A 157 -26.43 -24.29 23.05
CA ASP A 157 -27.80 -24.76 23.20
C ASP A 157 -27.84 -25.78 24.34
N ILE A 158 -28.62 -25.47 25.37
CA ILE A 158 -29.00 -26.42 26.40
C ILE A 158 -30.27 -27.12 25.93
N ARG A 159 -30.13 -28.35 25.41
CA ARG A 159 -31.30 -29.18 25.13
C ARG A 159 -31.69 -29.93 26.40
N GLY A 160 -32.56 -29.31 27.20
CA GLY A 160 -33.41 -30.05 28.12
C GLY A 160 -34.42 -30.83 27.29
N ALA A 161 -34.09 -32.07 26.92
CA ALA A 161 -35.05 -32.97 26.30
C ALA A 161 -35.93 -33.56 27.40
N ASP A 162 -36.84 -32.75 27.94
CA ASP A 162 -37.97 -33.31 28.69
C ASP A 162 -38.94 -33.86 27.65
N GLN A 163 -38.77 -35.15 27.32
CA GLN A 163 -39.82 -35.92 26.66
C GLN A 163 -41.01 -36.03 27.61
N SER A 164 -41.81 -34.98 27.68
CA SER A 164 -43.19 -35.08 28.16
C SER A 164 -44.10 -34.51 27.07
N ALA A 165 -45.12 -35.28 26.72
CA ALA A 165 -46.00 -35.10 25.57
C ALA A 165 -46.94 -33.88 25.67
N CYS A 166 -46.51 -32.77 26.30
CA CYS A 166 -47.34 -31.60 26.57
C CYS A 166 -46.51 -30.30 26.45
N GLY A 167 -46.31 -29.82 25.21
CA GLY A 167 -45.99 -28.41 24.91
C GLY A 167 -44.92 -27.72 25.76
N ALA A 168 -43.66 -28.18 25.71
CA ALA A 168 -42.57 -27.55 26.47
C ALA A 168 -42.26 -26.11 25.98
N PRO A 169 -42.00 -25.14 26.89
CA PRO A 169 -41.66 -23.76 26.52
C PRO A 169 -40.23 -23.63 25.98
N THR A 170 -40.00 -22.58 25.19
CA THR A 170 -38.70 -22.25 24.59
C THR A 170 -37.61 -22.09 25.66
N VAL A 171 -36.58 -22.93 25.60
CA VAL A 171 -35.46 -22.89 26.57
C VAL A 171 -34.56 -21.69 26.28
N PRO A 172 -34.23 -20.83 27.27
CA PRO A 172 -33.31 -19.71 27.08
C PRO A 172 -31.88 -20.20 26.80
N GLY A 173 -31.31 -19.76 25.67
CA GLY A 173 -29.91 -19.99 25.32
C GLY A 173 -28.99 -19.01 26.05
N MET A 174 -27.84 -19.49 26.53
CA MET A 174 -26.80 -18.64 27.09
C MET A 174 -25.78 -18.30 26.01
N ARG A 175 -25.58 -17.00 25.75
CA ARG A 175 -24.54 -16.52 24.84
C ARG A 175 -23.25 -16.36 25.61
N VAL A 176 -22.22 -17.11 25.25
CA VAL A 176 -20.88 -16.91 25.79
C VAL A 176 -20.20 -15.81 24.98
N PRO A 177 -19.55 -14.83 25.61
CA PRO A 177 -18.72 -13.84 24.91
C PRO A 177 -17.69 -14.55 24.03
N GLN A 178 -17.58 -14.09 22.79
CA GLN A 178 -16.51 -14.50 21.88
C GLN A 178 -15.50 -13.37 21.85
N ASP A 179 -14.36 -13.57 22.51
CA ASP A 179 -13.16 -12.75 22.30
C ASP A 179 -12.28 -13.41 21.23
#